data_AF-A0A9D1HUK6-F1
#
_entry.id   AF-A0A9D1HUK6-F1
#
_cell.length_a   1.000
_cell.length_b   1.000
_cell.length_c   1.000
_cell.angle_alpha   90.00
_cell.angle_beta   90.00
_cell.angle_gamma   90.00
#
_symmetry.space_group_name_H-M   'P 1'
#
loop_
_entity.id
_entity.type
_entity.pdbx_description
1 polymer ?
#
loop_
_entity_poly.entity_id
_entity_poly.type
_entity_poly.pdbx_seq_one_letter_code
_entity_poly.pdbx_strand_id
1 'polypeptide(L)'
;MKFEDKVKIYHKIFKFCFTISLVAFLTLYLSQATGYYEYEQHKTATFTSEQIKQFEKDVAEGKNIDMKKYLENSNKDYSNRMSDLGYELSSGVGNIVKSGIEGIFGALNKMVEE
;
A
#
# COMPACT_ATOMS: atom_id res chain seq x y z
N MET A 1 12.69 -37.89 -6.62
CA MET A 1 13.20 -37.12 -5.46
C MET A 1 12.88 -37.90 -4.20
N LYS A 2 13.87 -38.21 -3.35
CA LYS A 2 13.65 -39.07 -2.18
C LYS A 2 12.83 -38.31 -1.13
N PHE A 3 12.06 -39.03 -0.31
CA PHE A 3 11.18 -38.43 0.71
C PHE A 3 11.95 -37.51 1.68
N GLU A 4 13.17 -37.89 2.04
CA GLU A 4 14.08 -37.12 2.89
C GLU A 4 14.46 -35.76 2.30
N ASP A 5 14.54 -35.64 0.97
CA ASP A 5 14.88 -34.38 0.28
C ASP A 5 13.72 -33.39 0.36
N LYS A 6 12.47 -33.89 0.33
CA LYS A 6 11.26 -33.04 0.44
C LYS A 6 11.14 -32.44 1.85
N VAL A 7 11.39 -33.24 2.89
CA VAL A 7 11.33 -32.78 4.29
C VAL A 7 12.33 -31.65 4.55
N LYS A 8 13.56 -31.76 4.02
CA LYS A 8 14.57 -30.70 4.14
C LYS A 8 14.16 -29.40 3.45
N ILE A 9 13.50 -29.50 2.29
CA ILE A 9 13.00 -28.33 1.56
C ILE A 9 11.85 -27.66 2.32
N TYR A 10 10.87 -28.42 2.82
CA TYR A 10 9.77 -27.86 3.61
C TYR A 10 10.27 -27.15 4.87
N HIS A 11 11.25 -27.74 5.57
CA HIS A 11 11.85 -27.11 6.73
C HIS A 11 12.55 -25.79 6.38
N LYS A 12 13.25 -25.73 5.23
CA LYS A 12 13.92 -24.52 4.75
C LYS A 12 12.92 -23.42 4.37
N ILE A 13 11.84 -23.76 3.68
CA ILE A 13 10.76 -22.83 3.32
C ILE A 13 10.06 -22.32 4.58
N PHE A 14 9.70 -23.22 5.51
CA PHE A 14 9.06 -22.83 6.77
C PHE A 14 9.94 -21.87 7.57
N LYS A 15 11.24 -22.17 7.70
CA LYS A 15 12.19 -21.28 8.38
C LYS A 15 12.27 -19.92 7.70
N PHE A 16 12.25 -19.87 6.37
CA PHE A 16 12.26 -18.62 5.61
C PHE A 16 10.98 -17.80 5.81
N CYS A 17 9.80 -18.43 5.69
CA CYS A 17 8.51 -17.77 5.95
C CYS A 17 8.41 -17.25 7.38
N PHE A 18 8.83 -18.05 8.37
CA PHE A 18 8.86 -17.64 9.77
C PHE A 18 9.80 -16.44 9.99
N THR A 19 10.98 -16.45 9.36
CA THR A 19 11.94 -15.34 9.47
C THR A 19 11.38 -14.05 8.88
N ILE A 20 10.75 -14.11 7.70
CA ILE A 20 10.09 -12.94 7.09
C ILE A 20 8.97 -12.42 8.00
N SER A 21 8.14 -13.31 8.53
CA SER A 21 7.03 -12.93 9.42
C SER A 21 7.53 -12.27 10.71
N LEU A 22 8.62 -12.79 11.29
CA LEU A 22 9.26 -12.23 12.49
C LEU A 22 9.88 -10.85 12.21
N VAL A 23 10.53 -10.68 11.06
CA VAL A 23 11.07 -9.37 10.64
C VAL A 23 9.94 -8.36 10.43
N ALA A 24 8.85 -8.74 9.76
CA ALA A 24 7.69 -7.86 9.56
C ALA A 24 7.01 -7.49 10.89
N PHE A 25 6.93 -8.42 11.84
CA PHE A 25 6.43 -8.13 13.18
C PHE A 25 7.33 -7.12 13.91
N LEU A 26 8.65 -7.32 13.89
CA LEU A 26 9.60 -6.40 14.52
C LEU A 26 9.55 -5.00 13.92
N THR A 27 9.43 -4.87 12.59
CA THR A 27 9.33 -3.55 11.94
C THR A 27 8.05 -2.83 12.33
N LEU A 28 6.91 -3.53 12.40
CA LEU A 28 5.65 -2.95 12.86
C LEU A 28 5.70 -2.56 14.34
N TYR A 29 6.24 -3.43 15.19
CA TYR A 29 6.38 -3.17 16.62
C TYR A 29 7.30 -1.97 16.89
N LEU A 30 8.45 -1.89 16.20
CA LEU A 30 9.35 -0.75 16.31
C LEU A 30 8.73 0.53 15.74
N SER A 31 7.98 0.46 14.64
CA SER A 31 7.25 1.61 14.08
C SER A 31 6.21 2.16 15.06
N GLN A 32 5.51 1.26 15.77
CA GLN A 32 4.60 1.63 16.84
C GLN A 32 5.35 2.19 18.07
N ALA A 33 6.40 1.51 18.54
CA ALA A 33 7.14 1.88 19.75
C ALA A 33 7.99 3.15 19.60
N THR A 34 8.48 3.44 18.40
CA THR A 34 9.22 4.68 18.09
C THR A 34 8.30 5.87 17.83
N GLY A 35 6.97 5.68 17.95
CA GLY A 35 6.00 6.74 17.75
C GLY A 35 5.91 7.22 16.30
N TYR A 36 6.50 6.49 15.33
CA TYR A 36 6.41 6.85 13.91
C TYR A 36 4.94 6.89 13.43
N TYR A 37 4.14 5.94 13.90
CA TYR A 37 2.70 5.92 13.64
C TYR A 37 2.00 7.17 14.19
N GLU A 38 2.31 7.57 15.43
CA GLU A 38 1.72 8.73 16.08
C GLU A 38 2.22 10.05 15.46
N TYR A 39 3.49 10.09 15.02
CA TYR A 39 4.11 11.23 14.36
C TYR A 39 3.52 11.50 12.97
N GLU A 40 3.29 10.47 12.17
CA GLU A 40 2.65 10.62 10.86
C GLU A 40 1.17 11.03 11.01
N GLN A 41 0.44 10.45 11.98
CA GLN A 41 -0.93 10.91 12.29
C GLN A 41 -0.96 12.36 12.79
N HIS A 42 -0.03 12.74 13.66
CA HIS A 42 0.08 14.10 14.18
C HIS A 42 0.40 15.10 13.06
N LYS A 43 1.29 14.75 12.13
CA LYS A 43 1.57 15.57 10.94
C LYS A 43 0.33 15.79 10.09
N THR A 44 -0.43 14.75 9.77
CA THR A 44 -1.67 14.88 9.00
C THR A 44 -2.68 15.77 9.72
N ALA A 45 -2.91 15.53 11.02
CA ALA A 45 -3.84 16.34 11.82
C ALA A 45 -3.39 17.81 11.96
N THR A 46 -2.08 18.05 12.10
CA THR A 46 -1.51 19.41 12.16
C THR A 46 -1.71 20.14 10.84
N PHE A 47 -1.42 19.49 9.72
CA PHE A 47 -1.58 20.05 8.38
C PHE A 47 -3.04 20.45 8.10
N THR A 48 -3.99 19.58 8.45
CA THR A 48 -5.43 19.89 8.35
C THR A 48 -5.83 21.06 9.26
N SER A 49 -5.31 21.11 10.48
CA SER A 49 -5.61 22.18 11.45
C SER A 49 -5.06 23.54 11.01
N GLU A 50 -3.85 23.57 10.43
CA GLU A 50 -3.25 24.78 9.88
C GLU A 50 -4.05 25.31 8.68
N GLN A 51 -4.48 24.42 7.78
CA GLN A 51 -5.31 24.78 6.64
C GLN A 51 -6.68 25.33 7.07
N ILE A 52 -7.30 24.77 8.12
CA ILE A 52 -8.55 25.28 8.69
C ILE A 52 -8.36 26.67 9.30
N LYS A 53 -7.32 26.87 10.12
CA LYS A 53 -7.02 28.18 10.71
C LYS A 53 -6.76 29.25 9.65
N GLN A 54 -6.09 28.89 8.58
CA GLN A 54 -5.79 29.82 7.49
C GLN A 54 -7.05 30.18 6.70
N PHE A 55 -7.94 29.22 6.48
CA PHE A 55 -9.28 29.46 5.95
C PHE A 55 -10.10 30.39 6.85
N GLU A 56 -10.19 30.12 8.16
CA GLU A 56 -10.92 30.97 9.12
C GLU A 56 -10.40 32.41 9.15
N LYS A 57 -9.08 32.57 9.09
CA LYS A 57 -8.44 33.90 9.05
C LYS A 57 -8.76 34.66 7.75
N ASP A 58 -8.66 34.00 6.60
CA ASP A 58 -8.96 34.65 5.31
C ASP A 58 -10.46 34.98 5.16
N VAL A 59 -11.36 34.21 5.78
CA VAL A 59 -12.80 34.54 5.95
C VAL A 59 -12.97 35.80 6.79
N ALA A 60 -12.31 35.87 7.95
CA ALA A 60 -12.40 37.02 8.85
C ALA A 60 -11.83 38.31 8.25
N GLU A 61 -10.81 38.19 7.39
CA GLU A 61 -10.18 39.31 6.67
C GLU A 61 -10.95 39.73 5.40
N GLY A 62 -12.04 39.03 5.03
CA GLY A 62 -12.88 39.37 3.89
C GLY A 62 -12.21 39.17 2.52
N LYS A 63 -11.18 38.32 2.44
CA LYS A 63 -10.50 38.01 1.18
C LYS A 63 -11.37 37.13 0.28
N ASN A 64 -11.11 37.21 -1.03
CA ASN A 64 -11.78 36.35 -2.00
C ASN A 64 -11.25 34.91 -1.86
N ILE A 65 -12.11 33.99 -1.40
CA ILE A 65 -11.74 32.62 -1.00
C ILE A 65 -11.81 31.71 -2.22
N ASP A 66 -10.66 31.18 -2.64
CA ASP A 66 -10.61 30.06 -3.60
C ASP A 66 -10.37 28.75 -2.83
N MET A 67 -11.40 27.90 -2.76
CA MET A 67 -11.31 26.60 -2.09
C MET A 67 -10.19 25.71 -2.64
N LYS A 68 -9.81 25.86 -3.92
CA LYS A 68 -8.74 25.06 -4.53
C LYS A 68 -7.40 25.29 -3.86
N LYS A 69 -7.11 26.52 -3.43
CA LYS A 69 -5.84 26.90 -2.81
C LYS A 69 -5.61 26.25 -1.44
N TYR A 70 -6.67 25.88 -0.74
CA TYR A 70 -6.61 25.15 0.53
C TYR A 70 -6.61 23.62 0.33
N LEU A 71 -6.94 23.16 -0.87
CA LEU A 71 -6.90 21.74 -1.28
C LEU A 71 -5.60 21.38 -2.04
N GLU A 72 -4.80 22.39 -2.41
CA GLU A 72 -3.64 22.24 -3.28
C GLU A 72 -2.40 21.73 -2.53
N ASN A 73 -2.42 20.45 -2.18
CA ASN A 73 -1.22 19.67 -1.85
C ASN A 73 -1.34 18.21 -2.33
N SER A 74 -2.25 17.90 -3.25
CA SER A 74 -2.51 16.51 -3.66
C SER A 74 -1.59 15.97 -4.76
N ASN A 75 -0.76 16.81 -5.40
CA ASN A 75 0.25 16.36 -6.38
C ASN A 75 1.66 16.51 -5.79
N LYS A 76 1.95 15.75 -4.74
CA LYS A 76 3.35 15.41 -4.45
C LYS A 76 3.68 14.15 -5.23
N ASP A 77 4.66 14.26 -6.12
CA ASP A 77 5.22 13.11 -6.80
C ASP A 77 5.99 12.27 -5.77
N TYR A 78 5.36 11.19 -5.30
CA TYR A 78 5.97 10.20 -4.41
C TYR A 78 6.62 9.05 -5.19
N SER A 79 6.84 9.22 -6.50
CA SER A 79 7.60 8.26 -7.27
C SER A 79 9.02 8.16 -6.69
N ASN A 80 9.38 6.95 -6.33
CA ASN A 80 10.71 6.58 -5.88
C ASN A 80 10.88 5.11 -6.26
N ARG A 81 12.13 4.62 -6.23
CA ARG A 81 12.43 3.24 -6.64
C ARG A 81 11.61 2.18 -5.89
N MET A 82 11.17 2.46 -4.66
CA MET A 82 10.29 1.55 -3.91
C MET A 82 8.84 1.59 -4.44
N SER A 83 8.33 2.78 -4.78
CA SER A 83 7.02 2.96 -5.43
C SER A 83 6.98 2.27 -6.80
N ASP A 84 8.04 2.39 -7.60
CA ASP A 84 8.14 1.74 -8.92
C ASP A 84 8.16 0.22 -8.79
N LEU A 85 8.93 -0.31 -7.84
CA LEU A 85 8.94 -1.75 -7.54
C LEU A 85 7.58 -2.26 -7.06
N GLY A 86 6.88 -1.46 -6.23
CA GLY A 86 5.52 -1.76 -5.79
C GLY A 86 4.53 -1.78 -6.96
N TYR A 87 4.68 -0.85 -7.91
CA TYR A 87 3.86 -0.79 -9.12
C TYR A 87 4.11 -1.98 -10.06
N GLU A 88 5.36 -2.36 -10.27
CA GLU A 88 5.71 -3.57 -11.05
C GLU A 88 5.19 -4.85 -10.39
N LEU A 89 5.32 -4.97 -9.07
CA LEU A 89 4.77 -6.10 -8.32
C LEU A 89 3.24 -6.15 -8.43
N SER A 90 2.57 -5.02 -8.20
CA SER A 90 1.11 -4.90 -8.27
C SER A 90 0.57 -5.19 -9.66
N SER A 91 1.23 -4.68 -10.70
CA SER A 91 0.85 -4.94 -12.10
C SER A 91 1.08 -6.41 -12.48
N GLY A 92 2.17 -7.02 -12.01
CA GLY A 92 2.42 -8.46 -12.16
C GLY A 92 1.33 -9.33 -11.53
N VAL A 93 0.92 -9.01 -10.30
CA VAL A 93 -0.20 -9.69 -9.62
C VAL A 93 -1.52 -9.47 -10.39
N GLY A 94 -1.78 -8.24 -10.83
CA GLY A 94 -2.97 -7.91 -11.61
C GLY A 94 -3.07 -8.71 -12.91
N ASN A 95 -1.95 -8.88 -13.62
CA ASN A 95 -1.90 -9.69 -14.85
C ASN A 95 -2.17 -11.17 -14.58
N ILE A 96 -1.62 -11.74 -13.50
CA ILE A 96 -1.88 -13.15 -13.12
C ILE A 96 -3.36 -13.36 -12.81
N VAL A 97 -3.97 -12.45 -12.04
CA VAL A 97 -5.39 -12.51 -11.70
C VAL A 97 -6.24 -12.39 -12.96
N LYS A 98 -5.92 -11.43 -13.83
CA LYS A 98 -6.62 -11.23 -15.11
C LYS A 98 -6.57 -12.48 -15.99
N SER A 99 -5.40 -13.07 -16.19
CA SER A 99 -5.26 -14.31 -16.96
C SER A 99 -5.99 -15.49 -16.33
N GLY A 100 -6.03 -15.57 -14.99
CA GLY A 100 -6.82 -16.58 -14.28
C GLY A 100 -8.32 -16.44 -14.53
N ILE A 101 -8.84 -15.21 -14.45
CA ILE A 101 -10.25 -14.90 -14.72
C ILE A 101 -10.59 -15.16 -16.19
N GLU A 102 -9.77 -14.70 -17.13
CA GLU A 102 -9.96 -14.94 -18.57
C GLU A 102 -9.94 -16.44 -18.90
N GLY A 103 -9.07 -17.22 -18.25
CA GLY A 103 -9.04 -18.67 -18.40
C GLY A 103 -10.30 -19.36 -17.89
N ILE A 104 -10.84 -18.93 -16.75
CA ILE A 104 -12.09 -19.45 -16.19
C ILE A 104 -13.27 -19.10 -17.11
N PHE A 105 -13.39 -17.84 -17.53
CA PHE A 105 -14.47 -17.41 -18.44
C PHE A 105 -14.36 -18.08 -19.81
N GLY A 106 -13.15 -18.26 -20.34
CA GLY A 106 -12.93 -18.99 -21.59
C GLY A 106 -13.34 -20.45 -21.50
N ALA A 107 -13.08 -21.11 -20.37
CA ALA A 107 -13.53 -22.49 -20.13
C ALA A 107 -15.06 -22.58 -19.98
N LEU A 108 -15.68 -21.62 -19.29
CA LEU A 108 -17.14 -21.55 -19.14
C LEU A 108 -17.84 -21.31 -20.49
N ASN A 109 -17.34 -20.36 -21.30
CA ASN A 109 -17.91 -20.12 -22.63
C ASN A 109 -17.84 -21.35 -23.52
N LYS A 110 -16.71 -22.07 -23.53
CA LYS A 110 -16.59 -23.33 -24.27
C LYS A 110 -17.58 -24.40 -23.83
N MET A 111 -17.91 -24.45 -22.54
CA MET A 111 -18.83 -25.43 -21.96
C MET A 111 -20.32 -25.06 -22.15
N VAL A 112 -20.60 -23.78 -22.46
CA VAL A 112 -21.93 -23.26 -22.78
C VAL A 112 -22.19 -23.29 -24.29
N GLU A 113 -21.14 -23.22 -25.11
CA GLU A 113 -21.19 -23.37 -26.57
C GLU A 113 -21.18 -24.86 -27.04
N GLU A 114 -20.83 -25.81 -26.17
CA GLU A 114 -21.09 -27.26 -26.31
C GLU A 114 -22.51 -27.63 -25.85
#